data_AF-A0A640B8N5-F1
#
_entry.id   AF-A0A640B8N5-F1
#
_cell.length_a   1.000
_cell.length_b   1.000
_cell.length_c   1.000
_cell.angle_alpha   90.00
_cell.angle_beta   90.00
_cell.angle_gamma   90.00
#
_symmetry.space_group_name_H-M   'P 1'
#
loop_
_entity.id
_entity.type
_entity.pdbx_description
1 polymer ?
#
loop_
_entity_poly.entity_id
_entity_poly.type
_entity_poly.pdbx_seq_one_letter_code
_entity_poly.pdbx_strand_id
1 'polypeptide(L)'
;CMLERSEFTAEFFNHDFGEFDRDIVFICAGVVHPKAIEYLKGRNLVITQKVLGLPYYINLKDFSYAAVGFSVAHMLAYLATYLNHKNIIFIGQDLAYAENGNSHPDDYQNSANYESQMYEHILTKAYGEKEEVKTHAIWILFKNYFENEIIPNTIKMGITTYNCTQG
;
A
#
# COMPACT_ATOMS: atom_id res chain seq x y z
N CYS A 1 4.58 -4.91 -4.19
CA CYS A 1 4.35 -3.69 -4.99
C CYS A 1 5.12 -2.52 -4.39
N MET A 2 5.42 -1.46 -5.15
CA MET A 2 6.06 -0.25 -4.62
C MET A 2 5.52 1.01 -5.31
N LEU A 3 5.23 2.04 -4.51
CA LEU A 3 4.72 3.33 -4.97
C LEU A 3 5.67 4.49 -4.63
N GLU A 4 6.44 4.32 -3.56
CA GLU A 4 7.34 5.29 -2.96
C GLU A 4 8.58 5.52 -3.83
N ARG A 5 9.16 6.71 -3.70
CA ARG A 5 10.23 7.19 -4.60
C ARG A 5 11.58 7.34 -3.91
N SER A 6 11.66 7.02 -2.62
CA SER A 6 12.89 7.21 -1.85
C SER A 6 13.80 6.00 -1.99
N GLU A 7 15.10 6.26 -1.88
CA GLU A 7 16.11 5.22 -1.72
C GLU A 7 15.81 4.32 -0.52
N PHE A 8 15.41 4.92 0.61
CA PHE A 8 15.01 4.21 1.83
C PHE A 8 14.00 3.09 1.57
N THR A 9 12.95 3.35 0.78
CA THR A 9 11.98 2.31 0.45
C THR A 9 12.52 1.30 -0.56
N ALA A 10 13.40 1.70 -1.47
CA ALA A 10 14.00 0.77 -2.42
C ALA A 10 14.88 -0.29 -1.74
N GLU A 11 15.47 0.02 -0.59
CA GLU A 11 16.26 -0.94 0.18
C GLU A 11 15.43 -2.15 0.67
N PHE A 12 14.10 -2.08 0.73
CA PHE A 12 13.24 -3.26 0.98
C PHE A 12 13.46 -4.39 -0.03
N PHE A 13 13.92 -4.08 -1.24
CA PHE A 13 14.24 -5.07 -2.27
C PHE A 13 15.72 -5.47 -2.30
N ASN A 14 16.57 -4.87 -1.46
CA ASN A 14 17.99 -5.20 -1.34
C ASN A 14 18.22 -6.46 -0.49
N HIS A 15 17.42 -7.48 -0.75
CA HIS A 15 17.44 -8.76 -0.05
C HIS A 15 17.24 -9.87 -1.07
N ASP A 16 17.95 -10.97 -0.88
CA ASP A 16 17.74 -12.20 -1.63
C ASP A 16 16.92 -13.17 -0.79
N PHE A 17 15.65 -13.36 -1.17
CA PHE A 17 14.75 -14.32 -0.53
C PHE A 17 14.75 -15.69 -1.24
N GLY A 18 15.62 -15.88 -2.25
CA GLY A 18 15.81 -17.14 -2.95
C GLY A 18 14.52 -17.69 -3.58
N GLU A 19 14.18 -18.94 -3.25
CA GLU A 19 13.01 -19.63 -3.79
C GLU A 19 11.67 -18.94 -3.48
N PHE A 20 11.60 -18.15 -2.41
CA PHE A 20 10.38 -17.40 -2.07
C PHE A 20 9.99 -16.43 -3.20
N ASP A 21 10.98 -15.80 -3.84
CA ASP A 21 10.75 -14.78 -4.87
C ASP A 21 10.43 -15.34 -6.26
N ARG A 22 10.65 -16.64 -6.48
CA ARG A 22 10.65 -17.25 -7.82
C ARG A 22 9.34 -17.00 -8.60
N ASP A 23 8.21 -17.10 -7.91
CA ASP A 23 6.87 -17.00 -8.51
C ASP A 23 6.17 -15.67 -8.13
N ILE A 24 6.89 -14.75 -7.47
CA ILE A 24 6.36 -13.44 -7.07
C ILE A 24 6.48 -12.46 -8.23
N VAL A 25 5.36 -11.81 -8.59
CA VAL A 25 5.34 -10.69 -9.52
C VAL A 25 5.49 -9.39 -8.75
N PHE A 26 6.62 -8.70 -8.96
CA PHE A 26 6.88 -7.39 -8.37
C PHE A 26 6.29 -6.30 -9.25
N ILE A 27 5.37 -5.50 -8.72
CA ILE A 27 4.74 -4.40 -9.46
C ILE A 27 5.18 -3.06 -8.89
N CYS A 28 5.92 -2.27 -9.67
CA CYS A 28 6.46 -0.97 -9.25
C CYS A 28 5.89 0.16 -10.11
N ALA A 29 5.59 1.29 -9.49
CA ALA A 29 5.28 2.50 -10.24
C ALA A 29 6.50 2.97 -11.05
N GLY A 30 6.32 3.54 -12.23
CA GLY A 30 7.40 4.00 -13.12
C GLY A 30 8.21 5.19 -12.60
N VAL A 31 7.93 5.63 -11.37
CA VAL A 31 8.58 6.76 -10.70
C VAL A 31 9.26 6.34 -9.39
N VAL A 32 9.38 5.04 -9.12
CA VAL A 32 10.14 4.53 -7.97
C VAL A 32 11.62 4.87 -8.09
N HIS A 33 12.35 4.78 -6.99
CA HIS A 33 13.79 5.01 -6.99
C HIS A 33 14.52 4.00 -7.89
N PRO A 34 15.54 4.40 -8.69
CA PRO A 34 16.24 3.50 -9.61
C PRO A 34 16.80 2.22 -8.98
N LYS A 35 17.24 2.28 -7.72
CA LYS A 35 17.70 1.11 -6.96
C LYS A 35 16.67 -0.01 -6.87
N ALA A 36 15.38 0.30 -6.77
CA ALA A 36 14.34 -0.73 -6.75
C ALA A 36 14.33 -1.54 -8.07
N ILE A 37 14.56 -0.86 -9.20
CA ILE A 37 14.66 -1.50 -10.52
C ILE A 37 15.96 -2.32 -10.62
N GLU A 38 17.05 -1.80 -10.06
CA GLU A 38 18.34 -2.51 -10.01
C GLU A 38 18.24 -3.81 -9.20
N TYR A 39 17.70 -3.76 -7.98
CA TYR A 39 17.60 -4.91 -7.08
C TYR A 39 16.61 -5.97 -7.59
N LEU A 40 15.54 -5.55 -8.27
CA LEU A 40 14.55 -6.46 -8.86
C LEU A 40 14.93 -6.94 -10.27
N LYS A 41 16.09 -6.53 -10.80
CA LYS A 41 16.55 -6.95 -12.12
C LYS A 41 16.75 -8.47 -12.15
N GLY A 42 16.14 -9.13 -13.13
CA GLY A 42 16.16 -10.59 -13.25
C GLY A 42 15.07 -11.32 -12.45
N ARG A 43 14.27 -10.59 -11.63
CA ARG A 43 13.02 -11.09 -11.04
C ARG A 43 11.83 -10.76 -11.95
N ASN A 44 10.64 -11.26 -11.62
CA ASN A 44 9.42 -10.98 -12.39
C ASN A 44 8.91 -9.56 -12.10
N LEU A 45 9.57 -8.55 -12.68
CA LEU A 45 9.27 -7.13 -12.49
C LEU A 45 8.29 -6.61 -13.56
N VAL A 46 7.20 -6.00 -13.11
CA VAL A 46 6.27 -5.20 -13.91
C VAL A 46 6.39 -3.74 -13.50
N ILE A 47 6.65 -2.87 -14.47
CA ILE A 47 6.62 -1.43 -14.27
C ILE A 47 5.28 -0.90 -14.80
N THR A 48 4.48 -0.33 -13.90
CA THR A 48 3.20 0.32 -14.24
C THR A 48 3.36 1.84 -14.19
N GLN A 49 2.47 2.58 -14.85
CA GLN A 49 2.53 4.03 -14.86
C GLN A 49 1.76 4.61 -13.67
N LYS A 50 2.20 5.78 -13.18
CA LYS A 50 1.40 6.59 -12.25
C LYS A 50 0.64 7.63 -13.06
N VAL A 51 -0.56 8.02 -12.62
CA VAL A 51 -1.37 9.07 -13.26
C VAL A 51 -0.61 10.41 -13.24
N LEU A 52 0.16 10.67 -14.29
CA LEU A 52 1.05 11.82 -14.48
C LEU A 52 1.02 12.25 -15.95
N GLY A 53 1.46 13.47 -16.27
CA GLY A 53 1.38 13.99 -17.65
C GLY A 53 2.09 13.14 -18.70
N LEU A 54 3.25 12.53 -18.36
CA LEU A 54 4.05 11.77 -19.32
C LEU A 54 3.30 10.55 -19.89
N PRO A 55 2.76 9.61 -19.08
CA PRO A 55 1.93 8.50 -19.58
C PRO A 55 0.79 8.92 -20.50
N TYR A 56 0.17 10.08 -20.27
CA TYR A 56 -0.88 10.58 -21.16
C TYR A 56 -0.30 11.06 -22.49
N TYR A 57 0.82 11.79 -22.45
CA TYR A 57 1.50 12.31 -23.64
C TYR A 57 1.98 11.20 -24.58
N ILE A 58 2.50 10.09 -24.04
CA ILE A 58 3.00 8.95 -24.81
C ILE A 58 1.96 7.84 -25.05
N ASN A 59 0.68 8.13 -24.79
CA ASN A 59 -0.44 7.20 -24.98
C ASN A 59 -0.32 5.86 -24.20
N LEU A 60 0.22 5.91 -22.98
CA LEU A 60 0.26 4.82 -22.00
C LEU A 60 -0.70 5.06 -20.81
N LYS A 61 -1.70 5.92 -20.98
CA LYS A 61 -2.67 6.30 -19.93
C LYS A 61 -3.39 5.10 -19.33
N ASP A 62 -3.69 4.07 -20.13
CA ASP A 62 -4.42 2.88 -19.67
C ASP A 62 -3.61 2.05 -18.67
N PHE A 63 -2.28 2.15 -18.70
CA PHE A 63 -1.40 1.54 -17.71
C PHE A 63 -1.22 2.38 -16.45
N SER A 64 -1.78 3.59 -16.40
CA SER A 64 -1.62 4.51 -15.26
C SER A 64 -2.51 4.17 -14.07
N TYR A 65 -3.55 3.39 -14.30
CA TYR A 65 -4.58 3.10 -13.30
C TYR A 65 -4.17 2.01 -12.31
N ALA A 66 -3.08 1.29 -12.57
CA ALA A 66 -2.58 0.24 -11.67
C ALA A 66 -1.63 0.76 -10.57
N ALA A 67 -1.19 2.03 -10.59
CA ALA A 67 -0.44 2.67 -9.50
C ALA A 67 -1.13 3.93 -8.96
N VAL A 68 -2.38 3.77 -8.49
CA VAL A 68 -3.25 4.83 -7.97
C VAL A 68 -3.31 4.79 -6.43
N GLY A 69 -3.57 5.95 -5.82
CA GLY A 69 -3.74 6.10 -4.38
C GLY A 69 -2.52 6.69 -3.66
N PHE A 70 -2.65 6.80 -2.35
CA PHE A 70 -1.65 7.45 -1.48
C PHE A 70 -0.66 6.48 -0.83
N SER A 71 -0.91 5.17 -0.90
CA SER A 71 -0.09 4.12 -0.30
C SER A 71 -0.13 2.85 -1.16
N VAL A 72 0.79 1.92 -0.93
CA VAL A 72 0.81 0.61 -1.61
C VAL A 72 -0.49 -0.18 -1.39
N ALA A 73 -1.14 -0.05 -0.23
CA ALA A 73 -2.40 -0.73 0.05
C ALA A 73 -3.55 -0.24 -0.84
N HIS A 74 -3.63 1.07 -1.11
CA HIS A 74 -4.59 1.63 -2.06
C HIS A 74 -4.33 1.12 -3.49
N MET A 75 -3.05 1.11 -3.90
CA MET A 75 -2.62 0.59 -5.20
C MET A 75 -3.06 -0.88 -5.38
N LEU A 76 -2.87 -1.71 -4.36
CA LEU A 76 -3.26 -3.12 -4.37
C LEU A 76 -4.78 -3.31 -4.49
N ALA A 77 -5.57 -2.50 -3.78
CA ALA A 77 -7.03 -2.58 -3.86
C ALA A 77 -7.55 -2.22 -5.26
N TYR A 78 -6.98 -1.19 -5.89
CA TYR A 78 -7.28 -0.86 -7.28
C TYR A 78 -6.83 -1.94 -8.25
N LEU A 79 -5.61 -2.47 -8.08
CA LEU A 79 -5.12 -3.57 -8.91
C LEU A 79 -6.06 -4.78 -8.84
N ALA A 80 -6.48 -5.20 -7.64
CA ALA A 80 -7.40 -6.30 -7.47
C ALA A 80 -8.75 -6.04 -8.15
N THR A 81 -9.22 -4.78 -8.09
CA THR A 81 -10.43 -4.32 -8.77
C THR A 81 -10.30 -4.44 -10.30
N TYR A 82 -9.19 -3.97 -10.88
CA TYR A 82 -8.95 -4.02 -12.33
C TYR A 82 -8.70 -5.43 -12.86
N LEU A 83 -8.23 -6.34 -12.00
CA LEU A 83 -8.11 -7.76 -12.30
C LEU A 83 -9.44 -8.52 -12.16
N ASN A 84 -10.56 -7.82 -11.91
CA ASN A 84 -11.92 -8.39 -11.78
C ASN A 84 -12.06 -9.43 -10.67
N HIS A 85 -11.27 -9.32 -9.58
CA HIS A 85 -11.52 -10.13 -8.39
C HIS A 85 -12.91 -9.85 -7.82
N LYS A 86 -13.60 -10.90 -7.38
CA LYS A 86 -14.96 -10.79 -6.81
C LYS A 86 -14.97 -10.42 -5.33
N ASN A 87 -13.87 -10.73 -4.65
CA ASN A 87 -13.70 -10.47 -3.23
C ASN A 87 -12.34 -9.81 -3.01
N ILE A 88 -12.31 -8.76 -2.20
CA ILE A 88 -11.10 -8.10 -1.70
C ILE A 88 -11.12 -8.21 -0.18
N ILE A 89 -10.01 -8.68 0.42
CA ILE A 89 -9.90 -8.87 1.86
C ILE A 89 -8.71 -8.04 2.35
N PHE A 90 -8.97 -7.08 3.23
CA PHE A 90 -7.93 -6.28 3.86
C PHE A 90 -7.41 -6.97 5.12
N ILE A 91 -6.09 -7.14 5.17
CA ILE A 91 -5.33 -7.67 6.30
C ILE A 91 -4.16 -6.74 6.58
N GLY A 92 -3.83 -6.53 7.87
CA GLY A 92 -2.67 -5.71 8.28
C GLY A 92 -2.73 -4.25 7.82
N GLN A 93 -3.92 -3.70 7.57
CA GLN A 93 -4.16 -2.28 7.28
C GLN A 93 -4.82 -1.60 8.48
N ASP A 94 -4.17 -1.72 9.65
CA ASP A 94 -4.73 -1.23 10.92
C ASP A 94 -4.83 0.30 10.96
N LEU A 95 -3.89 1.01 10.33
CA LEU A 95 -3.87 2.49 10.29
C LEU A 95 -3.94 3.10 11.70
N ALA A 96 -3.38 2.38 12.67
CA ALA A 96 -3.35 2.70 14.08
C ALA A 96 -2.07 2.11 14.71
N TYR A 97 -1.63 2.70 15.82
CA TYR A 97 -0.51 2.20 16.60
C TYR A 97 -0.96 0.99 17.43
N ALA A 98 -0.05 0.04 17.65
CA ALA A 98 -0.26 -1.05 18.59
C ALA A 98 -0.39 -0.52 20.04
N GLU A 99 -0.90 -1.35 20.95
CA GLU A 99 -1.07 -0.97 22.38
C GLU A 99 0.22 -0.50 23.04
N ASN A 100 1.35 -1.09 22.65
CA ASN A 100 2.69 -0.73 23.13
C ASN A 100 3.24 0.56 22.48
N GLY A 101 2.51 1.17 21.55
CA GLY A 101 2.89 2.38 20.83
C GLY A 101 3.73 2.14 19.56
N ASN A 102 3.99 0.90 19.17
CA ASN A 102 4.67 0.58 17.92
C ASN A 102 3.80 1.01 16.73
N SER A 103 4.45 1.52 15.69
CA SER A 103 3.80 1.88 14.43
C SER A 103 3.94 0.81 13.35
N HIS A 104 4.90 -0.10 13.52
CA HIS A 104 5.20 -1.20 12.61
C HIS A 104 5.33 -2.53 13.37
N PRO A 105 5.27 -3.67 12.68
CA PRO A 105 5.62 -4.97 13.24
C PRO A 105 7.03 -5.04 13.83
N ASP A 106 7.25 -5.95 14.78
CA ASP A 106 8.53 -6.11 15.48
C ASP A 106 9.71 -6.46 14.56
N ASP A 107 9.42 -7.14 13.45
CA ASP A 107 10.40 -7.56 12.44
C ASP A 107 10.58 -6.55 11.30
N TYR A 108 10.00 -5.35 11.40
CA TYR A 108 10.21 -4.31 10.41
C TYR A 108 11.67 -3.85 10.38
N GLN A 109 12.29 -3.90 9.19
CA GLN A 109 13.74 -3.67 9.02
C GLN A 109 14.25 -2.31 9.55
N ASN A 110 13.37 -1.31 9.69
CA ASN A 110 13.71 0.03 10.13
C ASN A 110 13.25 0.34 11.57
N SER A 111 12.98 -0.69 12.37
CA SER A 111 12.43 -0.65 13.74
C SER A 111 10.91 -0.47 13.83
N ALA A 112 10.29 -1.24 14.73
CA ALA A 112 8.85 -1.20 15.04
C ALA A 112 8.32 0.20 15.42
N ASN A 113 9.20 1.10 15.87
CA ASN A 113 8.86 2.46 16.27
C ASN A 113 9.23 3.55 15.25
N TYR A 114 9.58 3.18 14.01
CA TYR A 114 10.12 4.07 12.97
C TYR A 114 9.35 5.39 12.81
N GLU A 115 8.02 5.35 12.86
CA GLU A 115 7.16 6.54 12.77
C GLU A 115 6.36 6.85 14.05
N SER A 116 6.59 6.11 15.14
CA SER A 116 5.82 6.23 16.39
C SER A 116 5.82 7.64 17.00
N GLN A 117 6.85 8.44 16.72
CA GLN A 117 6.98 9.82 17.22
C GLN A 117 7.03 10.87 16.09
N MET A 118 6.80 10.46 14.83
CA MET A 118 6.90 11.36 13.67
C MET A 118 5.72 12.33 13.61
N TYR A 119 4.54 11.90 14.07
CA TYR A 119 3.30 12.66 13.99
C TYR A 119 2.61 12.76 15.35
N GLU A 120 1.80 13.80 15.52
CA GLU A 120 0.92 13.91 16.68
C GLU A 120 -0.09 12.76 16.72
N HIS A 121 -0.27 12.19 17.91
CA HIS A 121 -1.20 11.09 18.13
C HIS A 121 -2.63 11.61 18.25
N ILE A 122 -3.53 10.98 17.52
CA ILE A 122 -4.97 11.24 17.55
C ILE A 122 -5.64 10.00 18.13
N LEU A 123 -6.48 10.17 19.15
CA LEU A 123 -7.29 9.08 19.70
C LEU A 123 -8.56 8.92 18.85
N THR A 124 -8.88 7.69 18.46
CA THR A 124 -10.09 7.34 17.68
C THR A 124 -10.62 5.98 18.10
N LYS A 125 -11.81 5.62 17.59
CA LYS A 125 -12.35 4.26 17.72
C LYS A 125 -11.68 3.31 16.74
N ALA A 126 -11.33 2.13 17.24
CA ALA A 126 -10.85 1.01 16.44
C ALA A 126 -11.96 0.43 15.55
N TYR A 127 -11.61 -0.44 14.61
CA TYR A 127 -12.57 -1.19 13.83
C TYR A 127 -13.57 -1.95 14.72
N GLY A 128 -14.86 -1.82 14.40
CA GLY A 128 -15.96 -2.37 15.21
C GLY A 128 -16.36 -1.53 16.42
N GLU A 129 -15.74 -0.35 16.63
CA GLU A 129 -16.11 0.68 17.61
C GLU A 129 -16.05 0.25 19.10
N LYS A 130 -15.36 -0.86 19.40
CA LYS A 130 -15.29 -1.40 20.77
C LYS A 130 -14.15 -0.82 21.60
N GLU A 131 -13.06 -0.45 20.95
CA GLU A 131 -11.81 -0.06 21.59
C GLU A 131 -11.36 1.32 21.11
N GLU A 132 -10.48 1.95 21.89
CA GLU A 132 -9.83 3.20 21.50
C GLU A 132 -8.40 2.94 21.11
N VAL A 133 -8.00 3.47 19.96
CA VAL A 133 -6.66 3.32 19.40
C VAL A 133 -6.08 4.68 19.09
N LYS A 134 -4.76 4.75 19.06
CA LYS A 134 -4.05 5.94 18.61
C LYS A 134 -3.77 5.81 17.11
N THR A 135 -3.91 6.90 16.38
CA THR A 135 -3.57 7.02 14.97
C THR A 135 -2.90 8.39 14.71
N HIS A 136 -2.67 8.76 13.45
CA HIS A 136 -2.24 10.10 13.07
C HIS A 136 -2.90 10.55 11.77
N ALA A 137 -2.73 11.83 11.43
CA ALA A 137 -3.48 12.48 10.34
C ALA A 137 -3.31 11.79 8.95
N ILE A 138 -2.14 11.22 8.66
CA ILE A 138 -1.88 10.53 7.37
C ILE A 138 -2.62 9.19 7.31
N TRP A 139 -2.64 8.42 8.40
CA TRP A 139 -3.41 7.18 8.47
C TRP A 139 -4.92 7.44 8.41
N ILE A 140 -5.40 8.52 9.03
CA ILE A 140 -6.80 8.97 8.85
C ILE A 140 -7.09 9.31 7.38
N LEU A 141 -6.16 10.00 6.69
CA LEU A 141 -6.30 10.28 5.27
C LEU A 141 -6.39 8.98 4.45
N PHE A 142 -5.58 7.97 4.78
CA PHE A 142 -5.62 6.67 4.11
C PHE A 142 -6.95 5.95 4.35
N LYS A 143 -7.40 5.88 5.61
CA LYS A 143 -8.71 5.34 5.98
C LYS A 143 -9.84 6.00 5.19
N ASN A 144 -9.84 7.34 5.16
CA ASN A 144 -10.85 8.11 4.44
C ASN A 144 -10.83 7.81 2.94
N TYR A 145 -9.65 7.57 2.35
CA TYR A 145 -9.57 7.20 0.94
C TYR A 145 -10.14 5.80 0.67
N PHE A 146 -9.92 4.83 1.56
CA PHE A 146 -10.60 3.54 1.48
C PHE A 146 -12.12 3.68 1.56
N GLU A 147 -12.62 4.39 2.56
CA GLU A 147 -14.05 4.50 2.85
C GLU A 147 -14.83 5.31 1.81
N ASN A 148 -14.23 6.38 1.28
CA ASN A 148 -14.94 7.31 0.41
C ASN A 148 -14.68 7.08 -1.08
N GLU A 149 -13.53 6.49 -1.45
CA GLU A 149 -13.17 6.26 -2.85
C GLU A 149 -13.18 4.78 -3.22
N ILE A 150 -12.39 3.95 -2.53
CA ILE A 150 -12.18 2.56 -2.97
C ILE A 150 -13.41 1.70 -2.71
N ILE A 151 -13.92 1.67 -1.48
CA ILE A 151 -15.06 0.82 -1.10
C ILE A 151 -16.30 1.14 -1.96
N PRO A 152 -16.72 2.41 -2.14
CA PRO A 152 -17.86 2.73 -2.98
C PRO A 152 -17.68 2.29 -4.44
N ASN A 153 -16.46 2.39 -4.98
CA ASN A 153 -16.18 1.94 -6.34
C ASN A 153 -16.20 0.41 -6.47
N THR A 154 -15.66 -0.33 -5.49
CA THR A 154 -15.74 -1.81 -5.48
C THR A 154 -17.20 -2.30 -5.44
N ILE A 155 -18.06 -1.68 -4.63
CA ILE A 155 -19.49 -1.99 -4.55
C ILE A 155 -20.18 -1.76 -5.91
N LYS A 156 -19.93 -0.62 -6.57
CA LYS A 156 -20.48 -0.33 -7.91
C LYS A 156 -20.07 -1.36 -8.97
N MET A 157 -18.91 -1.99 -8.79
CA MET A 157 -18.37 -3.02 -9.67
C MET A 157 -18.82 -4.45 -9.30
N GLY A 158 -19.67 -4.60 -8.28
CA GLY A 158 -20.12 -5.90 -7.80
C GLY A 158 -19.01 -6.71 -7.13
N ILE A 159 -18.04 -6.03 -6.51
CA ILE A 159 -16.95 -6.62 -5.74
C ILE A 159 -17.29 -6.47 -4.25
N THR A 160 -17.13 -7.56 -3.50
CA THR A 160 -17.32 -7.54 -2.05
C THR A 160 -15.99 -7.25 -1.35
N THR A 161 -15.96 -6.25 -0.48
CA THR A 161 -14.76 -5.88 0.27
C THR A 161 -14.95 -6.23 1.75
N TYR A 162 -14.00 -6.96 2.32
CA TYR A 162 -14.00 -7.38 3.72
C TYR A 162 -12.86 -6.70 4.45
N ASN A 163 -13.17 -6.06 5.59
CA ASN A 163 -12.14 -5.60 6.50
C ASN A 163 -11.88 -6.64 7.59
N CYS A 164 -10.65 -7.16 7.66
CA CYS A 164 -10.22 -8.13 8.67
C CYS A 164 -9.08 -7.57 9.54
N THR A 165 -8.99 -6.24 9.66
CA THR A 165 -8.03 -5.55 10.53
C THR A 165 -8.59 -5.38 11.94
N GLN A 166 -7.72 -4.98 12.88
CA GLN A 166 -8.08 -4.76 14.29
C GLN A 166 -7.90 -3.30 14.72
N GLY A 167 -7.10 -2.52 13.98
CA GLY A 167 -6.92 -1.08 14.20
C GLY A 167 -8.16 -0.24 13.93
#